data_AF-A0A2N3FXD3-F1
#
_entry.id   AF-A0A2N3FXD3-F1
#
_cell.length_a   1.000
_cell.length_b   1.000
_cell.length_c   1.000
_cell.angle_alpha   90.00
_cell.angle_beta   90.00
_cell.angle_gamma   90.00
#
_symmetry.space_group_name_H-M   'P 1'
#
loop_
_entity.id
_entity.type
_entity.pdbx_description
1 polymer ?
#
loop_
_entity_poly.entity_id
_entity_poly.type
_entity_poly.pdbx_seq_one_letter_code
_entity_poly.pdbx_strand_id
1 'polypeptide(L)'
;MKHCELSIEVAPIPPHVVARLKAAGLGVLEGRTSWRVITTFDVVGQDSVRAQAHAVSRSVIKEFELAVITDPPALSLRDPEAVLDERGTALMLEELRKAYDPDPLPRPKRKYYQRAMELGLGERKGD
;
A
#
# COMPACT_ATOMS: atom_id res chain seq x y z
N MET A 1 -8.08 7.16 -25.07
CA MET A 1 -6.80 7.54 -24.44
C MET A 1 -6.85 7.03 -23.03
N LYS A 2 -5.75 6.47 -22.51
CA LYS A 2 -5.72 5.93 -21.15
C LYS A 2 -5.30 7.05 -20.20
N HIS A 3 -6.17 7.39 -19.27
CA HIS A 3 -5.90 8.37 -18.23
C HIS A 3 -5.19 7.67 -17.06
N CYS A 4 -4.16 8.27 -16.48
CA CYS A 4 -3.44 7.70 -15.34
C CYS A 4 -3.23 8.75 -14.25
N GLU A 5 -3.45 8.32 -13.02
CA GLU A 5 -3.12 9.10 -11.81
C GLU A 5 -1.72 8.70 -11.34
N LEU A 6 -0.91 9.71 -11.06
CA LEU A 6 0.46 9.59 -10.57
C LEU A 6 0.54 10.25 -9.20
N SER A 7 0.96 9.47 -8.20
CA SER A 7 1.33 9.97 -6.88
C SER A 7 2.86 9.99 -6.76
N ILE A 8 3.40 11.15 -6.41
CA ILE A 8 4.82 11.41 -6.21
C ILE A 8 5.06 11.61 -4.72
N GLU A 9 5.92 10.79 -4.12
CA GLU A 9 6.31 10.96 -2.73
C GLU A 9 7.42 12.01 -2.59
N VAL A 10 7.20 12.97 -1.70
CA VAL A 10 8.09 14.11 -1.47
C VAL A 10 8.21 14.41 0.02
N ALA A 11 9.24 15.17 0.39
CA ALA A 11 9.42 15.68 1.74
C ALA A 11 8.30 16.69 2.09
N PRO A 12 8.12 17.03 3.39
CA PRO A 12 7.13 18.02 3.81
C PRO A 12 7.24 19.34 3.01
N ILE A 13 6.09 19.81 2.54
CA ILE A 13 6.00 20.92 1.59
C ILE A 13 5.61 22.21 2.35
N PRO A 14 6.31 23.33 2.15
CA PRO A 14 5.92 24.61 2.74
C PRO A 14 4.51 25.05 2.31
N PRO A 15 3.71 25.70 3.18
CA PRO A 15 2.32 26.06 2.89
C PRO A 15 2.11 26.88 1.60
N HIS A 16 3.07 27.76 1.27
CA HIS A 16 3.00 28.57 0.05
C HIS A 16 3.14 27.72 -1.23
N VAL A 17 3.96 26.66 -1.21
CA VAL A 17 4.08 25.72 -2.32
C VAL A 17 2.83 24.84 -2.43
N VAL A 18 2.24 24.44 -1.30
CA VAL A 18 0.95 23.70 -1.29
C VAL A 18 -0.15 24.51 -1.97
N ALA A 19 -0.23 25.82 -1.68
CA ALA A 19 -1.19 26.71 -2.33
C ALA A 19 -0.96 26.78 -3.85
N ARG A 20 0.30 26.87 -4.29
CA ARG A 20 0.67 26.85 -5.72
C ARG A 20 0.30 25.52 -6.40
N LEU A 21 0.59 24.38 -5.75
CA LEU A 21 0.25 23.05 -6.25
C LEU A 21 -1.27 22.91 -6.45
N LYS A 22 -2.06 23.32 -5.45
CA LYS A 22 -3.52 23.30 -5.54
C LYS A 22 -4.06 24.25 -6.60
N ALA A 23 -3.47 25.43 -6.75
CA ALA A 23 -3.84 26.38 -7.79
C ALA A 23 -3.54 25.85 -9.21
N ALA A 24 -2.53 24.99 -9.35
CA ALA A 24 -2.23 24.27 -10.58
C ALA A 24 -3.12 23.04 -10.82
N GLY A 25 -4.10 22.77 -9.94
CA GLY A 25 -4.99 21.63 -10.05
C GLY A 25 -4.41 20.31 -9.53
N LEU A 26 -3.27 20.35 -8.83
CA LEU A 26 -2.63 19.15 -8.27
C LEU A 26 -3.20 18.81 -6.89
N GLY A 27 -3.34 17.51 -6.62
CA GLY A 27 -3.71 17.00 -5.30
C GLY A 27 -2.49 17.00 -4.37
N VAL A 28 -2.71 17.29 -3.09
CA VAL A 28 -1.66 17.21 -2.06
C VAL A 28 -2.24 16.46 -0.86
N LEU A 29 -1.60 15.36 -0.49
CA LEU A 29 -1.90 14.61 0.73
C LEU A 29 -0.73 14.73 1.70
N GLU A 30 -1.04 15.26 2.88
CA GLU A 30 -0.10 15.38 3.98
C GLU A 30 0.02 14.03 4.73
N GLY A 31 1.26 13.61 4.97
CA GLY A 31 1.58 12.49 5.85
C GLY A 31 2.54 12.93 6.96
N ARG A 32 2.80 12.03 7.92
CA ARG A 32 3.63 12.35 9.09
C ARG A 32 5.10 12.62 8.75
N THR A 33 5.68 11.82 7.87
CA THR A 33 7.10 11.85 7.51
C THR A 33 7.35 12.15 6.04
N SER A 34 6.34 11.92 5.21
CA SER A 34 6.36 12.16 3.77
C SER A 34 4.99 12.63 3.29
N TRP A 35 5.00 13.41 2.22
CA TRP A 35 3.82 13.99 1.60
C TRP A 35 3.67 13.41 0.20
N ARG A 36 2.45 13.43 -0.35
CA ARG A 36 2.18 12.95 -1.70
C ARG A 36 1.59 14.07 -2.55
N VAL A 37 2.18 14.28 -3.72
CA VAL A 37 1.64 15.15 -4.77
C VAL A 37 0.99 14.25 -5.82
N ILE A 38 -0.29 14.49 -6.08
CA ILE A 38 -1.12 13.72 -7.02
C ILE A 38 -1.32 14.56 -8.27
N THR A 39 -0.98 13.98 -9.41
CA THR A 39 -1.20 14.57 -10.74
C THR A 39 -1.82 13.54 -11.65
N THR A 40 -2.50 13.99 -12.70
CA THR A 40 -3.07 13.12 -13.72
C THR A 40 -2.42 13.41 -15.06
N PHE A 41 -2.16 12.38 -15.85
CA PHE A 41 -1.63 12.53 -17.19
C PHE A 41 -2.25 11.52 -18.15
N ASP A 42 -2.33 11.91 -19.42
CA ASP A 42 -2.75 11.01 -20.48
C ASP A 42 -1.55 10.28 -21.06
N VAL A 43 -1.70 8.97 -21.26
CA VAL A 43 -0.68 8.16 -21.92
C VAL A 43 -0.77 8.41 -23.42
N VAL A 44 0.30 8.94 -24.01
CA VAL A 44 0.37 9.28 -25.43
C VAL A 44 1.37 8.36 -26.16
N GLY A 45 1.02 7.93 -27.38
CA GLY A 45 1.94 7.18 -28.25
C GLY A 45 2.17 5.72 -27.81
N GLN A 46 3.35 5.20 -28.15
CA GLN A 46 3.76 3.81 -27.84
C GLN A 46 4.74 3.70 -26.67
N ASP A 47 5.12 4.80 -26.03
CA ASP A 47 6.03 4.79 -24.90
C ASP A 47 5.39 4.13 -23.68
N SER A 48 6.20 3.41 -22.89
CA SER A 48 5.70 2.78 -21.67
C SER A 48 5.13 3.81 -20.68
N VAL A 49 4.01 3.48 -20.03
CA VAL A 49 3.36 4.34 -19.01
C VAL A 49 4.36 4.77 -17.93
N ARG A 50 5.26 3.86 -17.55
CA ARG A 50 6.29 4.12 -16.54
C ARG A 50 7.30 5.18 -16.99
N ALA A 51 7.74 5.15 -18.24
CA ALA A 51 8.65 6.17 -18.77
C ALA A 51 7.99 7.55 -18.80
N GLN A 52 6.74 7.62 -19.25
CA GLN A 52 5.96 8.85 -19.25
C GLN A 52 5.73 9.38 -17.82
N ALA A 53 5.39 8.49 -16.88
CA ALA A 53 5.25 8.84 -15.47
C ALA A 53 6.52 9.43 -14.86
N HIS A 54 7.70 8.87 -15.18
CA HIS A 54 8.98 9.43 -14.74
C HIS A 54 9.26 10.80 -15.35
N ALA A 55 8.88 11.04 -16.61
CA ALA A 55 9.01 12.34 -17.24
C ALA A 55 8.10 13.38 -16.56
N VAL A 56 6.83 13.04 -16.36
CA VAL A 56 5.84 13.88 -15.65
C VAL A 56 6.31 14.18 -14.23
N SER A 57 6.78 13.16 -13.49
CA SER A 57 7.25 13.37 -12.12
C SER A 57 8.44 14.33 -12.05
N ARG A 58 9.40 14.20 -12.98
CA ARG A 58 10.57 15.10 -13.03
C ARG A 58 10.16 16.53 -13.34
N SER A 59 9.20 16.74 -14.23
CA SER A 59 8.67 18.07 -14.55
C SER A 59 8.00 18.71 -13.33
N VAL A 60 7.11 17.99 -12.63
CA VAL A 60 6.43 18.49 -11.43
C VAL A 60 7.41 18.80 -10.31
N ILE A 61 8.36 17.90 -10.03
CA ILE A 61 9.38 18.11 -9.00
C ILE A 61 10.21 19.36 -9.30
N LYS A 62 10.61 19.55 -10.56
CA LYS A 62 11.42 20.70 -10.97
C LYS A 62 10.64 22.01 -10.95
N GLU A 63 9.40 22.01 -11.42
CA GLU A 63 8.56 23.22 -11.52
C GLU A 63 8.17 23.80 -10.15
N PHE A 64 7.92 22.93 -9.17
CA PHE A 64 7.53 23.31 -7.82
C PHE A 64 8.68 23.22 -6.81
N GLU A 65 9.91 22.96 -7.30
CA GLU A 65 11.14 22.85 -6.49
C GLU A 65 10.96 21.90 -5.30
N LEU A 66 10.34 20.74 -5.55
CA LEU A 66 10.00 19.79 -4.51
C LEU A 66 11.25 19.01 -4.05
N ALA A 67 11.40 18.84 -2.74
CA ALA A 67 12.43 17.99 -2.18
C ALA A 67 11.99 16.52 -2.25
N VAL A 68 12.78 15.71 -2.96
CA VAL A 68 12.59 14.26 -3.07
C VAL A 68 13.21 13.53 -1.88
N ILE A 69 12.54 12.49 -1.40
CA ILE A 69 13.04 11.66 -0.28
C ILE A 69 14.03 10.61 -0.78
N THR A 70 13.81 10.07 -1.99
CA THR A 70 14.63 9.03 -2.60
C THR A 70 15.05 9.44 -4.01
N ASP A 71 16.21 8.93 -4.45
CA ASP A 71 16.65 9.02 -5.85
C ASP A 71 16.84 7.59 -6.41
N PRO A 72 15.99 7.13 -7.35
CA PRO A 72 14.89 7.85 -7.98
C PRO A 72 13.69 8.13 -7.05
N PRO A 73 12.83 9.12 -7.37
CA PRO A 73 11.60 9.40 -6.63
C PRO A 73 10.71 8.16 -6.53
N ALA A 74 10.13 7.94 -5.35
CA ALA A 74 9.10 6.94 -5.18
C ALA A 74 7.79 7.41 -5.86
N LEU A 75 7.35 6.63 -6.85
CA LEU A 75 6.16 6.90 -7.66
C LEU A 75 5.15 5.77 -7.49
N SER A 76 3.87 6.13 -7.38
CA SER A 76 2.76 5.18 -7.45
C SER A 76 1.84 5.55 -8.60
N LEU A 77 1.55 4.57 -9.45
CA LEU A 77 0.64 4.73 -10.59
C LEU A 77 -0.69 4.08 -10.25
N ARG A 78 -1.76 4.84 -10.43
CA ARG A 78 -3.12 4.33 -10.35
C ARG A 78 -3.81 4.55 -11.68
N ASP A 79 -4.43 3.50 -12.18
CA ASP A 79 -5.32 3.58 -13.32
C ASP A 79 -6.73 3.88 -12.79
N PRO A 80 -7.28 5.09 -12.97
CA PRO A 80 -8.61 5.45 -12.51
C PRO A 80 -9.71 4.69 -13.27
N GLU A 81 -9.43 4.19 -14.47
CA GLU A 81 -10.34 3.35 -15.27
C GLU A 81 -10.16 1.86 -14.99
N ALA A 82 -9.11 1.47 -14.27
CA ALA A 82 -9.02 0.12 -13.75
C ALA A 82 -10.15 -0.04 -12.73
N VAL A 83 -11.23 -0.67 -13.18
CA VAL A 83 -12.19 -1.35 -12.32
C VAL A 83 -11.32 -2.19 -11.39
N LEU A 84 -11.25 -1.77 -10.11
CA LEU A 84 -10.70 -2.61 -9.06
C LEU A 84 -11.49 -3.91 -9.17
N ASP A 85 -10.88 -4.95 -9.70
CA ASP A 85 -11.50 -6.26 -9.72
C ASP A 85 -11.77 -6.58 -8.24
N GLU A 86 -13.04 -6.54 -7.85
CA GLU A 86 -13.47 -6.63 -6.46
C GLU A 86 -12.88 -7.89 -5.81
N ARG A 87 -12.63 -8.91 -6.63
CA ARG A 87 -11.95 -10.16 -6.26
C ARG A 87 -10.49 -9.95 -5.87
N GLY A 88 -9.72 -9.17 -6.64
CA GLY A 88 -8.33 -8.88 -6.33
C GLY A 88 -8.17 -8.04 -5.06
N THR A 89 -9.11 -7.11 -4.85
CA THR A 89 -9.15 -6.26 -3.65
C THR A 89 -9.57 -7.07 -2.41
N ALA A 90 -10.54 -7.97 -2.55
CA ALA A 90 -10.95 -8.89 -1.50
C ALA A 90 -9.81 -9.83 -1.07
N LEU A 91 -9.04 -10.36 -2.03
CA LEU A 91 -7.87 -11.20 -1.74
C LEU A 91 -6.78 -10.44 -0.96
N MET A 92 -6.44 -9.21 -1.38
CA MET A 92 -5.48 -8.36 -0.64
C MET A 92 -5.95 -8.05 0.79
N LEU A 93 -7.24 -7.75 0.97
CA LEU A 93 -7.81 -7.47 2.29
C LEU A 93 -7.89 -8.72 3.17
N GLU A 94 -8.13 -9.90 2.58
CA GLU A 94 -8.14 -11.18 3.29
C GLU A 94 -6.73 -11.58 3.75
N GLU A 95 -5.70 -11.35 2.93
CA GLU A 95 -4.30 -11.56 3.31
C GLU A 95 -3.85 -10.58 4.41
N LEU A 96 -4.24 -9.31 4.31
CA LEU A 96 -4.03 -8.33 5.39
C LEU A 96 -4.72 -8.75 6.68
N ARG A 97 -5.97 -9.24 6.59
CA ARG A 97 -6.69 -9.77 7.76
C ARG A 97 -5.95 -10.95 8.38
N LYS A 98 -5.47 -11.92 7.58
CA LYS A 98 -4.70 -13.08 8.08
C LYS A 98 -3.37 -12.68 8.70
N ALA A 99 -2.70 -11.66 8.17
CA ALA A 99 -1.44 -11.16 8.71
C ALA A 99 -1.58 -10.43 10.04
N TYR A 100 -2.74 -9.79 10.28
CA TYR A 100 -3.06 -9.08 11.52
C TYR A 100 -3.88 -9.93 12.52
N ASP A 101 -4.37 -11.11 12.13
CA ASP A 101 -4.99 -12.04 13.06
C ASP A 101 -3.86 -12.62 13.93
N PRO A 102 -3.82 -12.33 15.25
CA PRO A 102 -2.82 -12.92 16.10
C PRO A 102 -2.98 -14.43 16.07
N ASP A 103 -1.93 -15.12 15.62
CA ASP A 103 -1.84 -16.58 15.62
C ASP A 103 -2.38 -17.10 16.97
N PRO A 104 -3.37 -18.02 16.99
CA PRO A 104 -4.05 -18.38 18.22
C PRO A 104 -3.02 -18.79 19.26
N LEU A 105 -3.06 -18.11 20.42
CA LEU A 105 -2.11 -18.32 21.52
C LEU A 105 -1.77 -19.80 21.65
N PRO A 106 -0.48 -20.18 21.62
CA PRO A 106 -0.09 -21.59 21.63
C PRO A 106 -0.72 -22.25 22.84
N ARG A 107 -1.69 -23.13 22.60
CA ARG A 107 -2.35 -23.87 23.68
C ARG A 107 -1.26 -24.65 24.40
N PRO A 108 -1.19 -24.60 25.74
CA PRO A 108 -0.18 -25.35 26.47
C PRO A 108 -0.22 -26.82 26.03
N LYS A 109 0.93 -27.37 25.61
CA LYS A 109 1.03 -28.76 25.15
C LYS A 109 0.50 -29.66 26.28
N ARG A 110 -0.66 -30.29 26.06
CA ARG A 110 -1.24 -31.25 27.00
C ARG A 110 -0.24 -32.39 27.19
N LYS A 111 0.14 -32.68 28.44
CA LYS A 111 1.02 -33.80 28.74
C LYS A 111 0.28 -35.11 28.44
N TYR A 112 0.99 -36.13 27.96
CA TYR A 112 0.40 -37.38 27.45
C TYR A 112 -0.60 -38.03 28.42
N TYR A 113 -0.35 -37.93 29.74
CA TYR A 113 -1.20 -38.53 30.78
C TYR A 113 -2.58 -37.86 30.91
N GLN A 114 -2.70 -36.55 30.61
CA GLN A 114 -4.00 -35.86 30.61
C GLN A 114 -4.86 -36.36 29.44
N ARG A 115 -4.23 -36.64 28.30
CA ARG A 115 -4.90 -37.20 27.12
C ARG A 115 -5.35 -38.65 27.34
N ALA A 116 -4.56 -39.43 28.08
CA ALA A 116 -4.90 -40.81 28.43
C ALA A 116 -6.10 -40.92 29.39
N MET A 117 -6.24 -39.98 30.33
CA MET A 117 -7.40 -39.93 31.24
C MET A 117 -8.69 -39.49 30.53
N GLU A 118 -8.64 -38.47 29.65
CA GLU A 118 -9.81 -38.06 28.84
C GLU A 118 -10.30 -39.17 27.89
N LEU A 119 -9.40 -40.01 27.38
CA LEU A 119 -9.73 -41.14 26.50
C LEU A 119 -10.21 -42.39 27.24
N GLY A 120 -10.36 -42.34 28.56
CA GLY A 120 -10.84 -43.48 29.36
C GLY A 120 -9.86 -44.66 29.41
N LEU A 121 -8.60 -44.46 29.02
CA LEU A 121 -7.56 -45.50 28.99
C LEU A 121 -6.87 -45.70 30.36
N GLY A 122 -7.30 -44.95 31.38
CA GLY A 122 -6.71 -44.95 32.72
C GLY A 122 -7.12 -46.10 33.64
N GLU A 123 -8.18 -46.85 33.31
CA GLU A 123 -8.67 -47.92 34.17
C GLU A 123 -8.92 -49.22 33.41
N ARG A 124 -7.90 -50.11 33.43
CA ARG A 124 -8.09 -51.56 33.53
C ARG A 124 -6.80 -52.24 33.98
N LYS A 125 -6.63 -52.32 35.30
CA LYS A 125 -5.93 -53.43 35.96
C LYS A 125 -6.92 -54.02 36.96
N GLY A 126 -7.40 -55.22 36.66
CA GLY A 126 -8.35 -55.95 37.50
C GLY A 126 -9.24 -56.88 36.68
N ASP A 127 -8.64 -57.91 36.09
CA ASP A 127 -8.97 -59.33 36.34
C ASP A 127 -7.84 -60.22 35.78
#